data_AF-A0A1E3KMR7-F1
#
_entry.id   AF-A0A1E3KMR7-F1
#
_cell.length_a   1.000
_cell.length_b   1.000
_cell.length_c   1.000
_cell.angle_alpha   90.00
_cell.angle_beta   90.00
_cell.angle_gamma   90.00
#
_symmetry.space_group_name_H-M   'P 1'
#
loop_
_entity.id
_entity.type
_entity.pdbx_description
1 polymer ?
#
loop_
_entity_poly.entity_id
_entity_poly.type
_entity_poly.pdbx_seq_one_letter_code
_entity_poly.pdbx_strand_id
1 'polypeptide(L)'
;MPDDWLGYDWLCQQLADTDAQLRQVMVPLSQVITRPGLALQTLSDLSEVLPADIAHYLQLAQDVSKDEQRAHSYEWQALVVENAPLRVNLNGHLVSVPADFYDSLLERQIQPGRPIVQIIGEMLIRYSLGLPDWWYRARLQHILSTRG
;
A
#
# COMPACT_ATOMS: atom_id res chain seq x y z
N MET A 1 -2.62 2.80 0.43
CA MET A 1 -1.92 1.88 -0.49
C MET A 1 -2.24 0.43 -0.12
N PRO A 2 -1.89 -0.61 -0.93
CA PRO A 2 -2.21 -2.01 -0.60
C PRO A 2 -1.65 -2.47 0.76
N ASP A 3 -0.45 -1.99 1.11
CA ASP A 3 0.23 -2.22 2.39
C ASP A 3 -0.52 -1.63 3.59
N ASP A 4 -1.10 -0.43 3.48
CA ASP A 4 -1.93 0.15 4.55
C ASP A 4 -3.12 -0.76 4.91
N TRP A 5 -3.83 -1.25 3.89
CA TRP A 5 -4.99 -2.14 4.07
C TRP A 5 -4.56 -3.49 4.65
N LEU A 6 -3.50 -4.09 4.13
CA LEU A 6 -2.95 -5.35 4.65
C LEU A 6 -2.54 -5.23 6.11
N GLY A 7 -1.86 -4.14 6.47
CA GLY A 7 -1.45 -3.87 7.84
C GLY A 7 -2.65 -3.68 8.77
N TYR A 8 -3.69 -3.00 8.30
CA TYR A 8 -4.93 -2.82 9.05
C TYR A 8 -5.70 -4.12 9.27
N ASP A 9 -5.89 -4.93 8.22
CA ASP A 9 -6.57 -6.22 8.29
C ASP A 9 -5.79 -7.18 9.21
N TRP A 10 -4.47 -7.22 9.08
CA TRP A 10 -3.59 -7.99 9.96
C TRP A 10 -3.72 -7.55 11.42
N LEU A 11 -3.71 -6.24 11.69
CA LEU A 11 -3.85 -5.70 13.04
C LEU A 11 -5.21 -6.07 13.64
N CYS A 12 -6.27 -5.97 12.84
CA CYS A 12 -7.61 -6.38 13.25
C CYS A 12 -7.65 -7.88 13.61
N GLN A 13 -6.98 -8.74 12.85
CA GLN A 13 -6.82 -10.15 13.19
C GLN A 13 -6.06 -10.35 14.51
N GLN A 14 -4.96 -9.64 14.75
CA GLN A 14 -4.19 -9.79 15.99
C GLN A 14 -5.00 -9.42 17.24
N LEU A 15 -5.94 -8.49 17.08
CA LEU A 15 -6.74 -7.95 18.18
C LEU A 15 -8.14 -8.58 18.27
N ALA A 16 -8.51 -9.48 17.35
CA ALA A 16 -9.87 -10.03 17.22
C ALA A 16 -10.39 -10.71 18.49
N ASP A 17 -9.50 -11.38 19.22
CA ASP A 17 -9.80 -12.11 20.47
C ASP A 17 -9.48 -11.31 21.73
N THR A 18 -9.27 -10.00 21.61
CA THR A 18 -8.91 -9.12 22.74
C THR A 18 -10.02 -8.12 23.04
N ASP A 19 -10.06 -7.63 24.28
CA ASP A 19 -10.93 -6.50 24.68
C ASP A 19 -10.30 -5.13 24.34
N ALA A 20 -9.21 -5.10 23.57
CA ALA A 20 -8.56 -3.84 23.21
C ALA A 20 -9.52 -2.96 22.40
N GLN A 21 -9.57 -1.67 22.77
CA GLN A 21 -10.25 -0.65 21.99
C GLN A 21 -9.34 -0.23 20.84
N LEU A 22 -9.83 -0.37 19.61
CA LEU A 22 -9.16 0.10 18.41
C LEU A 22 -9.80 1.43 17.98
N ARG A 23 -8.95 2.42 17.66
CA ARG A 23 -9.36 3.68 17.05
C ARG A 23 -8.63 3.86 15.74
N GLN A 24 -9.36 4.26 14.71
CA GLN A 24 -8.82 4.50 13.37
C GLN A 24 -8.90 5.97 13.01
N VAL A 25 -7.95 6.44 12.19
CA VAL A 25 -7.94 7.78 11.63
C VAL A 25 -8.00 7.63 10.11
N MET A 26 -9.09 8.10 9.50
CA MET A 26 -9.16 8.21 8.04
C MET A 26 -8.63 9.57 7.61
N VAL A 27 -7.38 9.60 7.13
CA VAL A 27 -6.76 10.83 6.62
C VAL A 27 -7.40 11.19 5.28
N PRO A 28 -7.99 12.39 5.13
CA PRO A 28 -8.54 12.83 3.85
C PRO A 28 -7.40 13.03 2.84
N LEU A 29 -7.39 12.25 1.77
CA LEU A 29 -6.40 12.39 0.68
C LEU A 29 -6.62 13.64 -0.17
N SER A 30 -7.77 14.30 -0.05
CA SER A 30 -8.01 15.61 -0.65
C SER A 30 -8.74 16.51 0.33
N GLN A 31 -8.16 17.67 0.62
CA GLN A 31 -8.72 18.62 1.57
C GLN A 31 -8.35 20.06 1.24
N VAL A 32 -9.20 21.00 1.62
CA VAL A 32 -8.89 22.42 1.54
C VAL A 32 -8.06 22.82 2.75
N ILE A 33 -6.87 23.34 2.50
CA ILE A 33 -6.00 23.91 3.54
C ILE A 33 -6.04 25.43 3.46
N THR A 34 -5.89 26.09 4.61
CA THR A 34 -5.86 27.57 4.71
C THR A 34 -4.52 28.11 5.20
N ARG A 35 -3.59 27.22 5.56
CA ARG A 35 -2.24 27.55 6.04
C ARG A 35 -1.23 26.75 5.23
N PRO A 36 -0.19 27.38 4.66
CA PRO A 36 0.16 28.81 4.73
C PRO A 36 -0.71 29.75 3.87
N GLY A 37 -1.62 29.21 3.07
CA GLY A 37 -2.60 29.96 2.28
C GLY A 37 -3.72 29.03 1.79
N LEU A 38 -4.75 29.59 1.14
CA LEU A 38 -5.85 28.81 0.60
C LEU A 38 -5.37 27.94 -0.56
N ALA A 39 -5.43 26.62 -0.40
CA ALA A 39 -5.08 25.66 -1.44
C ALA A 39 -5.89 24.38 -1.30
N LEU A 40 -6.00 23.63 -2.40
CA LEU A 40 -6.43 22.24 -2.37
C LEU A 40 -5.17 21.39 -2.20
N GLN A 41 -5.06 20.69 -1.07
CA GLN A 41 -4.03 19.69 -0.85
C GLN A 41 -4.55 18.34 -1.34
N THR A 42 -3.68 17.61 -2.05
CA THR A 42 -3.91 16.22 -2.44
C THR A 42 -2.70 15.42 -1.98
N LEU A 43 -2.95 14.35 -1.21
CA LEU A 43 -1.94 13.39 -0.79
C LEU A 43 -2.07 12.14 -1.65
N SER A 44 -0.94 11.61 -2.14
CA SER A 44 -0.95 10.34 -2.87
C SER A 44 -1.23 9.15 -1.95
N ASP A 45 -0.64 9.21 -0.74
CA ASP A 45 -0.77 8.19 0.31
C ASP A 45 -0.36 8.77 1.68
N LEU A 46 -0.38 7.92 2.71
CA LEU A 46 -0.08 8.32 4.09
C LEU A 46 1.39 8.67 4.33
N SER A 47 2.33 8.30 3.44
CA SER A 47 3.75 8.63 3.58
C SER A 47 4.03 10.13 3.34
N GLU A 48 3.10 10.83 2.68
CA GLU A 48 3.17 12.28 2.47
C GLU A 48 2.68 13.08 3.69
N VAL A 49 2.14 12.41 4.73
CA VAL A 49 1.73 13.07 5.98
C VAL A 49 2.97 13.51 6.76
N LEU A 50 3.11 14.81 6.97
CA LEU A 50 4.21 15.36 7.75
C LEU A 50 4.04 15.06 9.25
N PRO A 51 5.13 14.80 9.99
CA PRO A 51 5.06 14.57 11.43
C PRO A 51 4.35 15.68 12.22
N ALA A 52 4.47 16.93 11.75
CA ALA A 52 3.82 18.09 12.36
C ALA A 52 2.29 18.07 12.24
N ASP A 53 1.75 17.38 11.22
CA ASP A 53 0.31 17.33 10.93
C ASP A 53 -0.39 16.15 11.60
N ILE A 54 0.37 15.17 12.15
CA ILE A 54 -0.19 13.99 12.82
C ILE A 54 -1.18 14.39 13.93
N ALA A 55 -0.81 15.38 14.75
CA ALA A 55 -1.66 15.85 15.84
C ALA A 55 -3.00 16.44 15.38
N HIS A 56 -3.06 16.96 14.16
CA HIS A 56 -4.30 17.43 13.55
C HIS A 56 -5.20 16.24 13.18
N TYR A 57 -4.65 15.24 12.49
CA TYR A 57 -5.42 14.07 12.06
C TYR A 57 -5.87 13.17 13.20
N LEU A 58 -5.11 13.08 14.30
CA LEU A 58 -5.52 12.31 15.49
C LEU A 58 -6.86 12.79 16.08
N GLN A 59 -7.26 14.03 15.82
CA GLN A 59 -8.57 14.55 16.24
C GLN A 59 -9.74 13.93 15.45
N LEU A 60 -9.46 13.34 14.28
CA LEU A 60 -10.42 12.63 13.45
C LEU A 60 -10.57 11.15 13.86
N ALA A 61 -9.90 10.72 14.93
CA ALA A 61 -9.92 9.32 15.35
C ALA A 61 -11.33 8.86 15.76
N GLN A 62 -11.79 7.79 15.13
CA GLN A 62 -13.09 7.15 15.38
C GLN A 62 -12.88 5.77 15.99
N ASP A 63 -13.80 5.38 16.87
CA ASP A 63 -13.81 4.02 17.43
C ASP A 63 -14.15 3.02 16.33
N VAL A 64 -13.38 1.93 16.28
CA VAL A 64 -13.66 0.78 15.41
C VAL A 64 -14.51 -0.20 16.21
N SER A 65 -15.69 -0.54 15.68
CA SER A 65 -16.58 -1.49 16.35
C SER A 65 -15.99 -2.90 16.36
N LYS A 66 -16.41 -3.74 17.30
CA LYS A 66 -15.97 -5.15 17.34
C LYS A 66 -16.41 -5.94 16.11
N ASP A 67 -17.55 -5.60 15.52
CA ASP A 67 -18.04 -6.25 14.30
C ASP A 67 -17.21 -5.83 13.08
N GLU A 68 -16.82 -4.55 12.99
CA GLU A 68 -15.91 -4.06 11.95
C GLU A 68 -14.53 -4.72 12.07
N GLN A 69 -13.97 -4.77 13.28
CA GLN A 69 -12.70 -5.46 13.55
C GLN A 69 -12.75 -6.94 13.13
N ARG A 70 -13.85 -7.64 13.43
CA ARG A 70 -14.05 -9.05 13.01
C ARG A 70 -14.17 -9.20 11.50
N ALA A 71 -14.86 -8.29 10.83
CA ALA A 71 -14.97 -8.30 9.37
C ALA A 71 -13.58 -8.21 8.72
N HIS A 72 -12.75 -7.24 9.14
CA HIS A 72 -11.37 -7.11 8.66
C HIS A 72 -10.48 -8.32 9.01
N SER A 73 -10.70 -8.93 10.17
CA SER A 73 -10.05 -10.19 10.54
C SER A 73 -10.38 -11.33 9.57
N TYR A 74 -11.63 -11.44 9.10
CA TYR A 74 -12.00 -12.44 8.09
C TYR A 74 -11.38 -12.16 6.72
N GLU A 75 -11.30 -10.89 6.30
CA GLU A 75 -10.57 -10.51 5.08
C GLU A 75 -9.10 -10.95 5.16
N TRP A 76 -8.42 -10.67 6.29
CA TRP A 76 -7.06 -11.15 6.51
C TRP A 76 -6.94 -12.68 6.42
N GLN A 77 -7.85 -13.43 7.07
CA GLN A 77 -7.84 -14.90 7.04
C GLN A 77 -8.02 -15.45 5.62
N ALA A 78 -8.91 -14.85 4.83
CA ALA A 78 -9.09 -15.22 3.43
C ALA A 78 -7.79 -15.02 2.63
N LEU A 79 -7.13 -13.87 2.81
CA LEU A 79 -5.85 -13.60 2.17
C LEU A 79 -4.76 -14.60 2.60
N VAL A 80 -4.72 -15.02 3.87
CA VAL A 80 -3.78 -16.05 4.36
C VAL A 80 -4.06 -17.40 3.69
N VAL A 81 -5.33 -17.79 3.56
CA VAL A 81 -5.73 -19.05 2.91
C VAL A 81 -5.34 -19.06 1.44
N GLU A 82 -5.51 -17.93 0.74
CA GLU A 82 -5.12 -17.80 -0.66
C GLU A 82 -3.60 -17.97 -0.86
N ASN A 83 -2.79 -17.57 0.14
CA ASN A 83 -1.34 -17.76 0.20
C ASN A 83 -0.58 -17.35 -1.07
N ALA A 84 -1.10 -16.40 -1.83
CA ALA A 84 -0.43 -15.90 -3.03
C ALA A 84 0.79 -15.04 -2.65
N PRO A 85 1.82 -14.97 -3.51
CA PRO A 85 3.07 -14.25 -3.22
C PRO A 85 2.95 -12.72 -3.30
N LEU A 86 1.92 -12.20 -3.94
CA LEU A 86 1.70 -10.76 -4.08
C LEU A 86 0.21 -10.41 -3.84
N ARG A 87 -0.01 -9.21 -3.30
CA ARG A 87 -1.33 -8.59 -3.15
C ARG A 87 -1.32 -7.25 -3.86
N VAL A 88 -2.36 -6.99 -4.65
CA VAL A 88 -2.52 -5.74 -5.38
C VAL A 88 -3.84 -5.10 -5.01
N ASN A 89 -3.87 -3.77 -4.90
CA ASN A 89 -5.13 -3.06 -4.75
C ASN A 89 -5.70 -2.77 -6.14
N LEU A 90 -6.81 -3.41 -6.48
CA LEU A 90 -7.56 -3.17 -7.70
C LEU A 90 -8.90 -2.55 -7.33
N ASN A 91 -9.08 -1.27 -7.66
CA ASN A 91 -10.31 -0.51 -7.40
C ASN A 91 -10.78 -0.55 -5.93
N GLY A 92 -9.84 -0.52 -4.98
CA GLY A 92 -10.13 -0.58 -3.55
C GLY A 92 -10.14 -2.00 -2.96
N HIS A 93 -9.97 -3.04 -3.77
CA HIS A 93 -9.98 -4.43 -3.30
C HIS A 93 -8.58 -5.04 -3.35
N LEU A 94 -8.19 -5.73 -2.27
CA LEU A 94 -6.97 -6.52 -2.25
C LEU A 94 -7.19 -7.82 -3.02
N VAL A 95 -6.36 -8.05 -4.04
CA VAL A 95 -6.45 -9.24 -4.89
C VAL A 95 -5.15 -10.02 -4.81
N SER A 96 -5.26 -11.32 -4.55
CA SER A 96 -4.18 -12.30 -4.63
C SER A 96 -3.72 -12.51 -6.06
N VAL A 97 -2.44 -12.26 -6.32
CA VAL A 97 -1.85 -12.45 -7.65
C VAL A 97 -0.50 -13.17 -7.58
N PRO A 98 -0.08 -13.83 -8.66
CA PRO A 98 1.26 -14.40 -8.78
C PRO A 98 2.36 -13.34 -8.69
N ALA A 99 3.59 -13.77 -8.42
CA ALA A 99 4.73 -12.85 -8.21
C ALA A 99 5.14 -12.10 -9.48
N ASP A 100 4.81 -12.65 -10.65
CA ASP A 100 5.11 -12.14 -11.98
C ASP A 100 3.99 -11.25 -12.57
N PHE A 101 2.97 -10.91 -11.77
CA PHE A 101 1.80 -10.15 -12.24
C PHE A 101 2.15 -8.86 -12.99
N TYR A 102 3.17 -8.12 -12.54
CA TYR A 102 3.65 -6.91 -13.22
C TYR A 102 4.89 -7.11 -14.10
N ASP A 103 5.35 -8.34 -14.32
CA ASP A 103 6.56 -8.60 -15.11
C ASP A 103 6.43 -8.02 -16.52
N SER A 104 5.29 -8.22 -17.19
CA SER A 104 5.04 -7.64 -18.51
C SER A 104 5.19 -6.12 -18.57
N LEU A 105 4.94 -5.41 -17.47
CA LEU A 105 5.16 -3.98 -17.35
C LEU A 105 6.64 -3.66 -17.17
N LEU A 106 7.34 -4.40 -16.30
CA LEU A 106 8.78 -4.26 -16.07
C LEU A 106 9.60 -4.55 -17.33
N GLU A 107 9.22 -5.59 -18.06
CA GLU A 107 9.86 -6.02 -19.29
C GLU A 107 9.89 -4.93 -20.36
N ARG A 108 8.82 -4.11 -20.45
CA ARG A 108 8.74 -2.97 -21.37
C ARG A 108 9.68 -1.83 -21.00
N GLN A 109 10.15 -1.78 -19.74
CA GLN A 109 11.09 -0.76 -19.27
C GLN A 109 12.55 -1.15 -19.50
N ILE A 110 12.84 -2.44 -19.70
CA ILE A 110 14.20 -2.95 -19.92
C ILE A 110 14.69 -2.51 -21.31
N GLN A 111 15.79 -1.77 -21.34
CA GLN A 111 16.44 -1.31 -22.57
C GLN A 111 17.96 -1.55 -22.50
N PRO A 112 18.63 -1.81 -23.64
CA PRO A 112 20.08 -2.00 -23.66
C PRO A 112 20.83 -0.82 -23.02
N GLY A 113 21.77 -1.12 -22.12
CA GLY A 113 22.58 -0.11 -21.44
C GLY A 113 21.88 0.70 -20.33
N ARG A 114 20.59 0.45 -20.08
CA ARG A 114 19.83 1.16 -19.05
C ARG A 114 20.05 0.54 -17.65
N PRO A 115 20.49 1.30 -16.64
CA PRO A 115 20.68 0.79 -15.28
C PRO A 115 19.37 0.37 -14.61
N ILE A 116 19.39 -0.74 -13.86
CA ILE A 116 18.24 -1.23 -13.06
C ILE A 116 17.70 -0.14 -12.13
N VAL A 117 18.58 0.63 -11.47
CA VAL A 117 18.18 1.70 -10.55
C VAL A 117 17.33 2.78 -11.22
N GLN A 118 17.59 3.10 -12.50
CA GLN A 118 16.79 4.07 -13.23
C GLN A 118 15.41 3.51 -13.57
N ILE A 119 15.34 2.23 -13.94
CA ILE A 119 14.06 1.55 -14.18
C ILE A 119 13.22 1.56 -12.89
N ILE A 120 13.81 1.21 -11.74
CA ILE A 120 13.08 1.19 -10.47
C ILE A 120 12.61 2.61 -10.09
N GLY A 121 13.48 3.61 -10.21
CA GLY A 121 13.12 5.00 -9.92
C GLY A 121 11.93 5.48 -10.75
N GLU A 122 11.92 5.18 -12.05
CA GLU A 122 10.77 5.50 -12.90
C GLU A 122 9.52 4.69 -12.56
N MET A 123 9.67 3.41 -12.21
CA MET A 123 8.54 2.59 -11.80
C MET A 123 7.83 3.16 -10.56
N LEU A 124 8.62 3.57 -9.57
CA LEU A 124 8.13 4.18 -8.33
C LEU A 124 7.41 5.51 -8.61
N ILE A 125 8.01 6.38 -9.43
CA ILE A 125 7.46 7.72 -9.70
C ILE A 125 6.24 7.68 -10.63
N ARG A 126 6.24 6.80 -11.64
CA ARG A 126 5.22 6.81 -12.70
C ARG A 126 3.99 5.98 -12.37
N TYR A 127 4.17 4.82 -11.74
CA TYR A 127 3.10 3.83 -11.62
C TYR A 127 2.57 3.68 -10.20
N SER A 128 3.31 4.12 -9.18
CA SER A 128 2.89 4.10 -7.76
C SER A 128 2.20 2.79 -7.36
N LEU A 129 2.78 1.64 -7.72
CA LEU A 129 2.14 0.31 -7.52
C LEU A 129 2.03 -0.10 -6.05
N GLY A 130 2.59 0.67 -5.11
CA GLY A 130 2.62 0.33 -3.68
C GLY A 130 3.54 -0.84 -3.37
N LEU A 131 4.60 -1.01 -4.15
CA LEU A 131 5.59 -2.09 -3.97
C LEU A 131 6.95 -1.48 -3.59
N PRO A 132 7.73 -2.16 -2.72
CA PRO A 132 9.03 -1.66 -2.28
C PRO A 132 10.14 -1.86 -3.33
N ASP A 133 11.23 -1.07 -3.29
CA ASP A 133 12.39 -1.16 -4.22
C ASP A 133 12.94 -2.58 -4.34
N TRP A 134 13.04 -3.30 -3.21
CA TRP A 134 13.58 -4.65 -3.20
C TRP A 134 12.75 -5.61 -4.06
N TRP A 135 11.43 -5.41 -4.15
CA TRP A 135 10.54 -6.25 -4.95
C TRP A 135 10.84 -6.04 -6.44
N TYR A 136 10.92 -4.77 -6.89
CA TYR A 136 11.27 -4.44 -8.26
C TYR A 136 12.65 -4.98 -8.64
N ARG A 137 13.63 -4.81 -7.76
CA ARG A 137 14.99 -5.32 -7.95
C ARG A 137 15.01 -6.83 -8.14
N ALA A 138 14.31 -7.56 -7.27
CA ALA A 138 14.22 -9.02 -7.34
C ALA A 138 13.55 -9.48 -8.65
N ARG A 139 12.43 -8.85 -9.06
CA ARG A 139 11.76 -9.19 -10.33
C ARG A 139 12.62 -8.87 -11.55
N LEU A 140 13.25 -7.70 -11.60
CA LEU A 140 14.13 -7.31 -12.72
C LEU A 140 15.33 -8.25 -12.84
N GLN A 141 15.94 -8.64 -11.72
CA GLN A 141 17.03 -9.64 -11.72
C GLN A 141 16.56 -11.00 -12.23
N HIS A 142 15.37 -11.44 -11.81
CA HIS A 142 14.77 -12.68 -12.28
C HIS A 142 14.51 -12.65 -13.79
N ILE A 143 13.86 -11.61 -14.31
CA ILE A 143 13.59 -11.43 -15.74
C ILE A 143 14.89 -11.43 -16.56
N LEU A 144 15.93 -10.74 -16.07
CA LEU A 144 17.21 -10.66 -16.78
C LEU A 144 17.98 -11.99 -16.77
N SER A 145 17.79 -12.85 -15.76
CA SER A 145 18.46 -14.15 -15.69
C SER A 145 17.76 -15.24 -16.50
N THR A 146 16.45 -15.14 -16.74
CA THR A 146 15.67 -16.08 -17.57
C THR A 146 15.59 -15.70 -19.04
N ARG A 147 16.05 -14.50 -19.43
CA ARG A 147 16.17 -14.06 -20.83
C ARG A 147 17.39 -14.64 -21.57
N GLY A 148 18.23 -15.43 -20.90
CA GLY A 148 19.43 -16.07 -21.45
C GLY A 148 19.16 -17.36 -22.18
#